data_AF-A0A533ZCF8-F1
#
_entry.id   AF-A0A533ZCF8-F1
#
_cell.length_a   1.000
_cell.length_b   1.000
_cell.length_c   1.000
_cell.angle_alpha   90.00
_cell.angle_beta   90.00
_cell.angle_gamma   90.00
#
_symmetry.space_group_name_H-M   'P 1'
#
loop_
_entity.id
_entity.type
_entity.pdbx_description
1 polymer ?
#
loop_
_entity_poly.entity_id
_entity_poly.type
_entity_poly.pdbx_seq_one_letter_code
_entity_poly.pdbx_strand_id
1 'polypeptide(L)'
;MTPPVLRLIVTVACVSSLLTGSAVAPTRAAGTVKAHLVEAYGKLPLSFEANRGQTDSRVKFLSRGSGYTLFLTQREAVLALRPAPARGTRPGASGGEDATPSVLRMHLLGANPAAPLSGLDALPGTVNYFVGHDPAKWQTHVPTFAKVKQSQVYPGVDLVYYGNQRQVEFDFLVTPGTDPTAIRLSFQGADELKVDEQGNLLLRVNGGEVRLATPHVYQEVQGKQQRVAARYIVEESQNREPRTANSAPVRVGFQVAAYDQSRPLVIDPTLVYSTYLGGSGFDEGFSIAVDAAGAAYVTGDTLSADFTAGCTAPCIVLDRTHNGQLDAFVTKLDPTGTALLYATYLGGSGVDQGSSIAVDAAGAAYVTGATQSANFPTACTAPCTVLDSSLNGLADGFVTKLNATGDALVYSTYLGGSGVDQGSSIAVDAAGAAYVTGIMQSADFTAGCTAPCVVLDATLGGGTDAFVTKLNATGTALLYSTYLGGNDADVGLAIAVDATGA
;
A
#
# COMPACT_ATOMS: atom_id res chain seq x y z
N MET A 1 -37.62 53.28 -20.36
CA MET A 1 -36.78 52.80 -19.23
C MET A 1 -37.69 52.05 -18.27
N THR A 2 -37.17 51.00 -17.62
CA THR A 2 -37.94 49.87 -17.05
C THR A 2 -38.55 48.95 -18.15
N PRO A 3 -38.95 47.68 -17.88
CA PRO A 3 -38.38 46.49 -18.53
C PRO A 3 -39.52 45.69 -19.26
N PRO A 4 -39.75 44.34 -19.19
CA PRO A 4 -38.95 43.16 -18.78
C PRO A 4 -39.07 41.91 -19.72
N VAL A 5 -38.70 40.72 -19.20
CA VAL A 5 -39.19 39.34 -19.53
C VAL A 5 -38.37 38.44 -20.49
N LEU A 6 -37.67 37.48 -19.86
CA LEU A 6 -37.65 36.02 -20.11
C LEU A 6 -38.28 35.47 -21.42
N ARG A 7 -37.56 34.59 -22.16
CA ARG A 7 -38.15 33.32 -22.64
C ARG A 7 -37.14 32.28 -23.13
N LEU A 8 -37.32 31.07 -22.61
CA LEU A 8 -36.83 29.80 -23.15
C LEU A 8 -37.59 29.47 -24.45
N ILE A 9 -36.89 29.05 -25.51
CA ILE A 9 -37.47 28.24 -26.60
C ILE A 9 -36.50 27.11 -26.95
N VAL A 10 -36.99 25.88 -26.83
CA VAL A 10 -36.43 24.67 -27.46
C VAL A 10 -37.30 24.38 -28.67
N THR A 11 -36.69 24.19 -29.85
CA THR A 11 -37.38 23.53 -30.97
C THR A 11 -36.41 22.63 -31.73
N VAL A 12 -36.75 21.34 -31.80
CA VAL A 12 -36.13 20.34 -32.68
C VAL A 12 -36.96 20.27 -33.97
N ALA A 13 -36.31 20.17 -35.14
CA ALA A 13 -36.96 19.74 -36.37
C ALA A 13 -35.97 19.03 -37.31
N CYS A 14 -36.17 17.73 -37.53
CA CYS A 14 -35.57 16.96 -38.62
C CYS A 14 -36.32 17.22 -39.93
N VAL A 15 -35.65 17.10 -41.09
CA VAL A 15 -36.15 16.33 -42.27
C VAL A 15 -34.93 15.70 -42.99
N SER A 16 -35.15 14.52 -43.57
CA SER A 16 -34.26 13.64 -44.35
C SER A 16 -33.83 14.22 -45.74
N SER A 17 -32.97 13.62 -46.58
CA SER A 17 -32.76 12.17 -46.86
C SER A 17 -31.47 11.84 -47.66
N LEU A 18 -30.98 10.61 -47.49
CA LEU A 18 -30.32 9.71 -48.49
C LEU A 18 -29.03 10.14 -49.24
N LEU A 19 -27.90 9.48 -48.92
CA LEU A 19 -27.33 8.38 -49.76
C LEU A 19 -26.04 7.76 -49.16
N THR A 20 -26.06 6.42 -49.01
CA THR A 20 -24.94 5.44 -48.98
C THR A 20 -23.59 5.73 -48.28
N GLY A 21 -23.24 4.89 -47.29
CA GLY A 21 -21.89 4.30 -47.20
C GLY A 21 -21.15 4.38 -45.85
N SER A 22 -20.74 3.21 -45.36
CA SER A 22 -19.63 2.97 -44.39
C SER A 22 -19.87 3.10 -42.87
N ALA A 23 -19.72 1.94 -42.21
CA ALA A 23 -19.27 1.67 -40.82
C ALA A 23 -19.61 2.67 -39.68
N VAL A 24 -20.50 2.23 -38.78
CA VAL A 24 -20.64 2.81 -37.43
C VAL A 24 -19.49 2.33 -36.54
N ALA A 25 -18.68 3.27 -36.03
CA ALA A 25 -17.69 2.97 -35.00
C ALA A 25 -18.36 2.79 -33.62
N PRO A 26 -17.90 1.84 -32.77
CA PRO A 26 -18.34 1.78 -31.38
C PRO A 26 -17.87 3.02 -30.60
N THR A 27 -18.73 3.52 -29.72
CA THR A 27 -18.57 4.83 -29.08
C THR A 27 -17.47 4.87 -28.03
N ARG A 28 -16.37 5.56 -28.36
CA ARG A 28 -15.18 5.83 -27.51
C ARG A 28 -15.46 6.65 -26.23
N ALA A 29 -16.72 6.96 -25.93
CA ALA A 29 -17.14 7.84 -24.83
C ALA A 29 -17.42 7.10 -23.50
N ALA A 30 -17.67 5.79 -23.51
CA ALA A 30 -18.03 5.05 -22.28
C ALA A 30 -16.84 4.82 -21.33
N GLY A 31 -15.61 4.68 -21.86
CA GLY A 31 -14.41 4.41 -21.06
C GLY A 31 -13.93 5.61 -20.26
N THR A 32 -13.87 6.79 -20.88
CA THR A 32 -13.47 8.06 -20.22
C THR A 32 -14.43 8.48 -19.12
N VAL A 33 -15.73 8.21 -19.25
CA VAL A 33 -16.73 8.48 -18.20
C VAL A 33 -16.51 7.55 -16.99
N LYS A 34 -16.18 6.27 -17.19
CA LYS A 34 -15.83 5.36 -16.08
C LYS A 34 -14.56 5.79 -15.36
N ALA A 35 -13.50 6.19 -16.08
CA ALA A 35 -12.25 6.63 -15.48
C ALA A 35 -12.43 7.87 -14.59
N HIS A 36 -13.13 8.90 -15.08
CA HIS A 36 -13.42 10.10 -14.27
C HIS A 36 -14.36 9.82 -13.08
N LEU A 37 -15.27 8.85 -13.19
CA LEU A 37 -16.07 8.42 -12.04
C LEU A 37 -15.18 7.80 -10.95
N VAL A 38 -14.30 6.85 -11.30
CA VAL A 38 -13.39 6.21 -10.33
C VAL A 38 -12.45 7.24 -9.67
N GLU A 39 -11.92 8.18 -10.44
CA GLU A 39 -11.09 9.28 -9.94
C GLU A 39 -11.83 10.19 -8.93
N ALA A 40 -13.14 10.40 -9.13
CA ALA A 40 -14.00 11.12 -8.19
C ALA A 40 -14.35 10.28 -6.95
N TYR A 41 -14.60 8.98 -7.11
CA TYR A 41 -14.88 8.06 -6.00
C TYR A 41 -13.68 7.89 -5.07
N GLY A 42 -12.44 7.79 -5.60
CA GLY A 42 -11.22 7.68 -4.78
C GLY A 42 -10.88 8.93 -3.96
N LYS A 43 -11.50 10.08 -4.26
CA LYS A 43 -11.37 11.34 -3.51
C LYS A 43 -12.48 11.56 -2.47
N LEU A 44 -13.44 10.64 -2.34
CA LEU A 44 -14.47 10.75 -1.31
C LEU A 44 -13.84 10.56 0.09
N PRO A 45 -14.28 11.31 1.11
CA PRO A 45 -13.83 11.12 2.48
C PRO A 45 -14.17 9.72 3.00
N LEU A 46 -13.50 9.30 4.07
CA LEU A 46 -13.98 8.15 4.85
C LEU A 46 -15.41 8.43 5.28
N SER A 47 -16.33 7.56 4.87
CA SER A 47 -17.74 7.72 5.20
C SER A 47 -18.13 6.72 6.28
N PHE A 48 -18.57 7.24 7.42
CA PHE A 48 -19.17 6.43 8.47
C PHE A 48 -20.66 6.30 8.20
N GLU A 49 -21.11 5.08 7.96
CA GLU A 49 -22.52 4.75 7.77
C GLU A 49 -23.17 4.44 9.12
N ALA A 50 -24.34 5.01 9.38
CA ALA A 50 -25.13 4.59 10.55
C ALA A 50 -25.69 3.17 10.34
N ASN A 51 -25.58 2.29 11.34
CA ASN A 51 -26.25 0.99 11.26
C ASN A 51 -27.76 1.16 11.44
N ARG A 52 -28.52 0.82 10.39
CA ARG A 52 -29.99 0.76 10.34
C ARG A 52 -30.53 -0.67 10.28
N GLY A 53 -29.65 -1.67 10.29
CA GLY A 53 -29.98 -3.09 10.15
C GLY A 53 -29.21 -3.81 9.04
N GLN A 54 -28.29 -3.12 8.34
CA GLN A 54 -27.44 -3.73 7.30
C GLN A 54 -26.33 -4.63 7.86
N THR A 55 -26.09 -4.61 9.17
CA THR A 55 -25.06 -5.42 9.85
C THR A 55 -25.45 -5.68 11.31
N ASP A 56 -24.63 -6.45 12.03
CA ASP A 56 -24.83 -6.87 13.43
C ASP A 56 -25.28 -5.70 14.33
N SER A 57 -26.34 -5.92 15.13
CA SER A 57 -27.00 -4.88 15.92
C SER A 57 -26.14 -4.24 17.02
N ARG A 58 -24.99 -4.85 17.36
CA ARG A 58 -23.97 -4.26 18.26
C ARG A 58 -23.23 -3.10 17.60
N VAL A 59 -23.04 -3.16 16.28
CA VAL A 59 -22.43 -2.09 15.48
C VAL A 59 -23.38 -0.90 15.44
N LYS A 60 -22.85 0.30 15.69
CA LYS A 60 -23.59 1.58 15.62
C LYS A 60 -23.21 2.39 14.39
N PHE A 61 -21.92 2.38 14.05
CA PHE A 61 -21.40 2.90 12.80
C PHE A 61 -20.43 1.90 12.18
N LEU A 62 -20.32 1.90 10.86
CA LEU A 62 -19.29 1.18 10.14
C LEU A 62 -18.70 2.05 9.04
N SER A 63 -17.47 1.75 8.66
CA SER A 63 -16.83 2.36 7.50
C SER A 63 -16.02 1.33 6.72
N ARG A 64 -15.81 1.58 5.43
CA ARG A 64 -15.11 0.70 4.50
C ARG A 64 -14.11 1.53 3.71
N GLY A 65 -12.84 1.17 3.81
CA GLY A 65 -11.81 1.64 2.89
C GLY A 65 -11.47 0.58 1.86
N SER A 66 -10.42 0.81 1.07
CA SER A 66 -9.80 -0.27 0.30
C SER A 66 -9.26 -1.31 1.28
N GLY A 67 -9.51 -2.60 1.04
CA GLY A 67 -8.95 -3.71 1.83
C GLY A 67 -9.46 -3.93 3.26
N TYR A 68 -10.12 -2.97 3.92
CA TYR A 68 -10.59 -3.13 5.31
C TYR A 68 -12.07 -2.81 5.54
N THR A 69 -12.59 -3.22 6.70
CA THR A 69 -13.87 -2.72 7.25
C THR A 69 -13.71 -2.44 8.73
N LEU A 70 -14.06 -1.22 9.12
CA LEU A 70 -14.10 -0.76 10.50
C LEU A 70 -15.54 -0.86 11.02
N PHE A 71 -15.71 -1.50 12.18
CA PHE A 71 -16.98 -1.53 12.90
C PHE A 71 -16.83 -0.84 14.25
N LEU A 72 -17.66 0.18 14.50
CA LEU A 72 -17.71 0.91 15.76
C LEU A 72 -18.92 0.45 16.59
N THR A 73 -18.64 -0.05 17.80
CA THR A 73 -19.64 -0.44 18.80
C THR A 73 -19.58 0.52 20.00
N GLN A 74 -20.34 0.24 21.06
CA GLN A 74 -20.23 1.00 22.32
C GLN A 74 -18.99 0.63 23.17
N ARG A 75 -18.26 -0.45 22.85
CA ARG A 75 -17.18 -0.98 23.71
C ARG A 75 -15.85 -1.23 23.01
N GLU A 76 -15.91 -1.46 21.71
CA GLU A 76 -14.78 -1.81 20.86
C GLU A 76 -14.89 -1.17 19.47
N ALA A 77 -13.73 -0.83 18.91
CA ALA A 77 -13.55 -0.65 17.48
C ALA A 77 -12.92 -1.93 16.91
N VAL A 78 -13.54 -2.48 15.87
CA VAL A 78 -13.10 -3.73 15.23
C VAL A 78 -12.64 -3.41 13.82
N LEU A 79 -11.35 -3.61 13.56
CA LEU A 79 -10.75 -3.51 12.23
C LEU A 79 -10.63 -4.92 11.65
N ALA A 80 -11.48 -5.24 10.68
CA ALA A 80 -11.40 -6.47 9.90
C ALA A 80 -10.64 -6.19 8.60
N LEU A 81 -9.45 -6.77 8.47
CA LEU A 81 -8.65 -6.73 7.25
C LEU A 81 -9.09 -7.88 6.34
N ARG A 82 -9.33 -7.60 5.05
CA ARG A 82 -9.63 -8.64 4.07
C ARG A 82 -8.35 -9.46 3.80
N PRO A 83 -8.44 -10.80 3.73
CA PRO A 83 -7.32 -11.60 3.27
C PRO A 83 -6.97 -11.26 1.82
N ALA A 84 -5.69 -11.35 1.48
CA ALA A 84 -5.29 -11.52 0.08
C ALA A 84 -5.82 -12.88 -0.42
N PRO A 85 -6.21 -13.00 -1.70
CA PRO A 85 -6.56 -14.30 -2.27
C PRO A 85 -5.34 -15.25 -2.20
N ALA A 86 -5.58 -16.52 -1.83
CA ALA A 86 -4.50 -17.48 -1.66
C ALA A 86 -3.76 -17.75 -2.98
N ARG A 87 -2.42 -17.82 -2.94
CA ARG A 87 -1.58 -18.14 -4.10
C ARG A 87 -2.06 -19.42 -4.81
N GLY A 88 -2.29 -19.33 -6.12
CA GLY A 88 -2.40 -20.50 -7.01
C GLY A 88 -3.81 -20.93 -7.44
N THR A 89 -4.90 -20.27 -7.04
CA THR A 89 -6.25 -20.61 -7.54
C THR A 89 -6.52 -19.98 -8.91
N ARG A 90 -6.73 -20.82 -9.93
CA ARG A 90 -7.13 -20.39 -11.28
C ARG A 90 -8.50 -19.68 -11.24
N PRO A 91 -8.74 -18.64 -12.08
CA PRO A 91 -10.05 -18.02 -12.21
C PRO A 91 -11.12 -19.06 -12.59
N GLY A 92 -12.14 -19.23 -11.76
CA GLY A 92 -13.26 -20.14 -11.99
C GLY A 92 -13.36 -21.35 -11.05
N ALA A 93 -12.39 -21.60 -10.17
CA ALA A 93 -12.54 -22.57 -9.09
C ALA A 93 -13.36 -21.97 -7.93
N SER A 94 -14.53 -22.52 -7.64
CA SER A 94 -15.32 -22.20 -6.45
C SER A 94 -14.66 -22.80 -5.20
N GLY A 95 -13.68 -22.09 -4.63
CA GLY A 95 -12.91 -22.54 -3.47
C GLY A 95 -12.10 -21.39 -2.87
N GLY A 96 -12.74 -20.59 -2.01
CA GLY A 96 -12.14 -19.39 -1.42
C GLY A 96 -12.92 -18.81 -0.25
N GLU A 97 -13.54 -19.66 0.59
CA GLU A 97 -14.30 -19.21 1.78
C GLU A 97 -13.50 -19.29 3.10
N ASP A 98 -12.35 -19.97 3.13
CA ASP A 98 -11.65 -20.33 4.39
C ASP A 98 -10.44 -19.45 4.76
N ALA A 99 -10.13 -18.39 4.01
CA ALA A 99 -9.13 -17.42 4.45
C ALA A 99 -9.74 -16.55 5.57
N THR A 100 -9.43 -16.88 6.83
CA THR A 100 -9.95 -16.12 7.98
C THR A 100 -9.41 -14.69 7.93
N PRO A 101 -10.26 -13.65 8.02
CA PRO A 101 -9.81 -12.26 8.01
C PRO A 101 -8.94 -11.97 9.22
N SER A 102 -7.85 -11.23 9.04
CA SER A 102 -7.05 -10.72 10.15
C SER A 102 -7.86 -9.64 10.87
N VAL A 103 -8.26 -9.91 12.12
CA VAL A 103 -9.13 -9.01 12.89
C VAL A 103 -8.37 -8.44 14.10
N LEU A 104 -8.20 -7.12 14.11
CA LEU A 104 -7.69 -6.37 15.26
C LEU A 104 -8.86 -5.69 15.98
N ARG A 105 -8.99 -5.92 17.29
CA ARG A 105 -10.02 -5.30 18.15
C ARG A 105 -9.36 -4.38 19.16
N MET A 106 -9.69 -3.10 19.10
CA MET A 106 -9.35 -2.13 20.14
C MET A 106 -10.51 -2.05 21.14
N HIS A 107 -10.30 -2.55 22.35
CA HIS A 107 -11.24 -2.46 23.47
C HIS A 107 -10.95 -1.24 24.32
N LEU A 108 -12.00 -0.51 24.71
CA LEU A 108 -11.92 0.64 25.61
C LEU A 108 -12.13 0.16 27.06
N LEU A 109 -11.04 -0.16 27.76
CA LEU A 109 -11.08 -0.72 29.10
C LEU A 109 -11.57 0.33 30.10
N GLY A 110 -12.54 -0.05 30.94
CA GLY A 110 -13.14 0.85 31.94
C GLY A 110 -14.06 1.93 31.36
N ALA A 111 -14.28 1.96 30.05
CA ALA A 111 -15.15 2.93 29.40
C ALA A 111 -16.62 2.75 29.79
N ASN A 112 -17.37 3.85 29.75
CA ASN A 112 -18.81 3.88 29.94
C ASN A 112 -19.52 3.03 28.85
N PRO A 113 -20.13 1.89 29.20
CA PRO A 113 -20.71 0.97 28.22
C PRO A 113 -22.01 1.52 27.58
N ALA A 114 -22.54 2.63 28.10
CA ALA A 114 -23.71 3.33 27.58
C ALA A 114 -23.35 4.65 26.87
N ALA A 115 -22.06 4.97 26.68
CA ALA A 115 -21.61 6.16 25.98
C ALA A 115 -22.25 6.27 24.59
N PRO A 116 -22.97 7.36 24.27
CA PRO A 116 -23.67 7.50 23.00
C PRO A 116 -22.67 7.76 21.86
N LEU A 117 -22.81 6.98 20.77
CA LEU A 117 -22.16 7.27 19.49
C LEU A 117 -23.09 8.12 18.63
N SER A 118 -22.57 9.21 18.08
CA SER A 118 -23.26 10.08 17.13
C SER A 118 -22.38 10.34 15.90
N GLY A 119 -23.02 10.41 14.73
CA GLY A 119 -22.36 10.88 13.51
C GLY A 119 -22.28 12.40 13.53
N LEU A 120 -21.11 12.95 13.21
CA LEU A 120 -20.88 14.39 13.03
C LEU A 120 -20.53 14.68 11.58
N ASP A 121 -20.66 15.94 11.17
CA ASP A 121 -20.28 16.41 9.82
C ASP A 121 -20.96 15.55 8.74
N ALA A 122 -22.30 15.58 8.73
CA ALA A 122 -23.14 14.77 7.84
C ALA A 122 -22.80 15.04 6.36
N LEU A 123 -22.51 13.96 5.63
CA LEU A 123 -22.13 14.01 4.24
C LEU A 123 -23.38 14.02 3.34
N PRO A 124 -23.32 14.62 2.14
CA PRO A 124 -24.46 14.69 1.22
C PRO A 124 -24.85 13.34 0.60
N GLY A 125 -23.99 12.32 0.73
CA GLY A 125 -24.24 10.97 0.21
C GLY A 125 -25.07 10.10 1.15
N THR A 126 -25.81 9.15 0.59
CA THR A 126 -26.46 8.06 1.33
C THR A 126 -26.14 6.71 0.70
N VAL A 127 -26.17 5.65 1.51
CA VAL A 127 -25.92 4.28 1.06
C VAL A 127 -27.24 3.49 1.04
N ASN A 128 -27.35 2.55 0.10
CA ASN A 128 -28.51 1.67 -0.05
C ASN A 128 -28.05 0.21 -0.11
N TYR A 129 -28.78 -0.67 0.57
CA TYR A 129 -28.52 -2.11 0.69
C TYR A 129 -29.72 -2.91 0.20
N PHE A 130 -29.63 -3.39 -1.04
CA PHE A 130 -30.63 -4.25 -1.66
C PHE A 130 -30.21 -5.73 -1.52
N VAL A 131 -30.12 -6.20 -0.28
CA VAL A 131 -29.64 -7.56 0.04
C VAL A 131 -30.80 -8.55 0.06
N GLY A 132 -30.74 -9.56 -0.81
CA GLY A 132 -31.77 -10.59 -0.94
C GLY A 132 -33.02 -10.14 -1.71
N HIS A 133 -33.95 -11.08 -1.92
CA HIS A 133 -35.14 -10.91 -2.77
C HIS A 133 -36.35 -10.29 -2.06
N ASP A 134 -36.22 -9.91 -0.79
CA ASP A 134 -37.31 -9.38 0.06
C ASP A 134 -37.15 -7.86 0.23
N PRO A 135 -37.95 -7.03 -0.46
CA PRO A 135 -37.81 -5.58 -0.38
C PRO A 135 -38.08 -4.98 1.01
N ALA A 136 -38.77 -5.70 1.89
CA ALA A 136 -39.01 -5.25 3.26
C ALA A 136 -37.74 -5.31 4.14
N LYS A 137 -36.69 -6.02 3.69
CA LYS A 137 -35.38 -6.10 4.36
C LYS A 137 -34.34 -5.12 3.81
N TRP A 138 -34.62 -4.50 2.66
CA TRP A 138 -33.71 -3.55 2.04
C TRP A 138 -33.57 -2.28 2.89
N GLN A 139 -32.33 -1.83 3.12
CA GLN A 139 -32.06 -0.56 3.78
C GLN A 139 -31.85 0.51 2.72
N THR A 140 -32.55 1.64 2.80
CA THR A 140 -32.36 2.75 1.86
C THR A 140 -32.11 4.05 2.61
N HIS A 141 -31.48 5.01 1.93
CA HIS A 141 -31.18 6.33 2.46
C HIS A 141 -30.38 6.29 3.79
N VAL A 142 -29.45 5.33 3.91
CA VAL A 142 -28.58 5.22 5.10
C VAL A 142 -27.69 6.46 5.14
N PRO A 143 -27.76 7.30 6.20
CA PRO A 143 -27.00 8.55 6.26
C PRO A 143 -25.51 8.26 6.48
N THR A 144 -24.67 9.10 5.88
CA THR A 144 -23.22 9.04 6.01
C THR A 144 -22.65 10.28 6.68
N PHE A 145 -21.51 10.12 7.36
CA PHE A 145 -20.90 11.12 8.23
C PHE A 145 -19.38 11.13 8.03
N ALA A 146 -18.73 12.29 8.13
CA ALA A 146 -17.27 12.37 8.03
C ALA A 146 -16.57 11.98 9.34
N LYS A 147 -17.28 12.04 10.48
CA LYS A 147 -16.76 11.65 11.80
C LYS A 147 -17.80 10.92 12.64
N VAL A 148 -17.35 10.13 13.61
CA VAL A 148 -18.20 9.53 14.64
C VAL A 148 -17.66 9.87 16.02
N LYS A 149 -18.48 10.53 16.83
CA LYS A 149 -18.15 10.90 18.22
C LYS A 149 -18.84 9.95 19.20
N GLN A 150 -18.07 9.30 20.05
CA GLN A 150 -18.52 8.61 21.25
C GLN A 150 -18.36 9.55 22.45
N SER A 151 -19.48 10.09 22.95
CA SER A 151 -19.44 11.12 24.01
C SER A 151 -19.41 10.49 25.41
N GLN A 152 -18.65 11.08 26.33
CA GLN A 152 -18.46 10.61 27.71
C GLN A 152 -18.10 9.13 27.77
N VAL A 153 -17.13 8.75 26.93
CA VAL A 153 -16.57 7.39 26.88
C VAL A 153 -15.78 7.08 28.13
N TYR A 154 -15.12 8.09 28.70
CA TYR A 154 -14.77 8.17 30.12
C TYR A 154 -15.40 9.46 30.69
N PRO A 155 -15.56 9.59 32.02
CA PRO A 155 -16.03 10.85 32.62
C PRO A 155 -15.15 12.02 32.19
N GLY A 156 -15.72 13.02 31.50
CA GLY A 156 -14.98 14.16 30.99
C GLY A 156 -14.11 13.89 29.74
N VAL A 157 -14.21 12.72 29.11
CA VAL A 157 -13.50 12.38 27.87
C VAL A 157 -14.49 11.94 26.79
N ASP A 158 -14.39 12.56 25.61
CA ASP A 158 -15.04 12.09 24.39
C ASP A 158 -14.01 11.43 23.46
N LEU A 159 -14.44 10.50 22.61
CA LEU A 159 -13.61 9.87 21.58
C LEU A 159 -14.19 10.16 20.20
N VAL A 160 -13.38 10.64 19.26
CA VAL A 160 -13.83 11.03 17.91
C VAL A 160 -13.04 10.26 16.86
N TYR A 161 -13.72 9.43 16.06
CA TYR A 161 -13.16 8.73 14.91
C TYR A 161 -13.36 9.58 13.64
N TYR A 162 -12.34 9.65 12.79
CA TYR A 162 -12.37 10.35 11.50
C TYR A 162 -11.32 9.75 10.54
N GLY A 163 -11.13 10.34 9.35
CA GLY A 163 -10.06 9.94 8.43
C GLY A 163 -10.41 10.06 6.94
N ASN A 164 -9.73 9.25 6.12
CA ASN A 164 -9.91 9.17 4.68
C ASN A 164 -9.95 7.69 4.21
N GLN A 165 -10.20 7.40 2.93
CA GLN A 165 -10.35 6.00 2.46
C GLN A 165 -9.12 5.11 2.69
N ARG A 166 -7.93 5.69 2.92
CA ARG A 166 -6.68 4.96 3.22
C ARG A 166 -6.40 4.83 4.71
N GLN A 167 -6.97 5.68 5.58
CA GLN A 167 -6.54 5.81 6.98
C GLN A 167 -7.71 6.14 7.91
N VAL A 168 -7.77 5.45 9.06
CA VAL A 168 -8.66 5.75 10.17
C VAL A 168 -7.83 6.37 11.30
N GLU A 169 -8.28 7.51 11.81
CA GLU A 169 -7.68 8.23 12.94
C GLU A 169 -8.71 8.36 14.08
N PHE A 170 -8.23 8.59 15.31
CA PHE A 170 -9.11 8.81 16.46
C PHE A 170 -8.50 9.68 17.55
N ASP A 171 -9.26 10.68 18.02
CA ASP A 171 -8.84 11.58 19.10
C ASP A 171 -9.56 11.27 20.41
N PHE A 172 -8.83 11.32 21.53
CA PHE A 172 -9.44 11.55 22.84
C PHE A 172 -9.47 13.06 23.15
N LEU A 173 -10.68 13.60 23.26
CA LEU A 173 -10.94 14.99 23.65
C LEU A 173 -11.19 15.03 25.16
N VAL A 174 -10.19 15.47 25.92
CA VAL A 174 -10.21 15.53 27.38
C VAL A 174 -10.62 16.93 27.83
N THR A 175 -11.71 17.03 28.60
CA THR A 175 -12.23 18.31 29.10
C THR A 175 -11.37 18.89 30.24
N PRO A 176 -11.39 20.23 30.47
CA PRO A 176 -10.66 20.85 31.57
C PRO A 176 -10.88 20.15 32.93
N GLY A 177 -9.80 19.98 33.69
CA GLY A 177 -9.80 19.28 34.99
C GLY A 177 -9.95 17.75 34.94
N THR A 178 -10.13 17.15 33.76
CA THR A 178 -10.21 15.69 33.63
C THR A 178 -8.82 15.05 33.59
N ASP A 179 -8.68 13.90 34.27
CA ASP A 179 -7.45 13.11 34.31
C ASP A 179 -7.36 12.16 33.09
N PRO A 180 -6.41 12.36 32.16
CA PRO A 180 -6.25 11.49 30.99
C PRO A 180 -5.77 10.08 31.35
N THR A 181 -5.28 9.84 32.57
CA THR A 181 -4.87 8.50 33.00
C THR A 181 -6.05 7.54 33.20
N ALA A 182 -7.30 8.00 33.11
CA ALA A 182 -8.47 7.13 33.00
C ALA A 182 -8.52 6.32 31.68
N ILE A 183 -7.88 6.81 30.62
CA ILE A 183 -7.92 6.19 29.29
C ILE A 183 -7.04 4.91 29.31
N ARG A 184 -7.66 3.76 29.01
CA ARG A 184 -6.97 2.46 28.89
C ARG A 184 -7.50 1.67 27.71
N LEU A 185 -6.60 1.26 26.83
CA LEU A 185 -6.89 0.47 25.64
C LEU A 185 -6.37 -0.95 25.83
N SER A 186 -6.93 -1.92 25.11
CA SER A 186 -6.28 -3.20 24.88
C SER A 186 -6.56 -3.71 23.49
N PHE A 187 -5.56 -4.36 22.88
CA PHE A 187 -5.63 -4.86 21.51
C PHE A 187 -5.72 -6.38 21.53
N GLN A 188 -6.78 -6.93 20.95
CA GLN A 188 -6.99 -8.37 20.75
C GLN A 188 -6.84 -8.70 19.26
N GLY A 189 -6.17 -9.81 18.96
CA GLY A 189 -5.78 -10.19 17.59
C GLY A 189 -4.34 -9.80 17.23
N ALA A 190 -3.60 -9.17 18.15
CA ALA A 190 -2.16 -8.98 18.03
C ALA A 190 -1.39 -10.02 18.87
N ASP A 191 -0.45 -10.70 18.25
CA ASP A 191 0.40 -11.73 18.87
C ASP A 191 1.54 -11.12 19.70
N GLU A 192 1.95 -9.90 19.35
CA GLU A 192 2.95 -9.10 20.06
C GLU A 192 2.47 -7.66 20.19
N LEU A 193 2.76 -7.05 21.33
CA LEU A 193 2.49 -5.64 21.62
C LEU A 193 3.70 -5.08 22.38
N LYS A 194 4.35 -4.04 21.85
CA LYS A 194 5.49 -3.36 22.49
C LYS A 194 5.55 -1.88 22.13
N VAL A 195 6.32 -1.11 22.89
CA VAL A 195 6.73 0.25 22.49
C VAL A 195 8.16 0.18 21.99
N ASP A 196 8.45 0.76 20.82
CA ASP A 196 9.79 0.83 20.24
C ASP A 196 10.65 1.97 20.85
N GLU A 197 11.93 2.04 20.48
CA GLU A 197 12.87 3.05 20.99
C GLU A 197 12.48 4.49 20.60
N GLN A 198 11.67 4.63 19.55
CA GLN A 198 11.14 5.90 19.04
C GLN A 198 9.82 6.29 19.74
N GLY A 199 9.28 5.41 20.59
CA GLY A 199 8.06 5.65 21.37
C GLY A 199 6.76 5.28 20.65
N ASN A 200 6.83 4.59 19.51
CA ASN A 200 5.66 4.09 18.79
C ASN A 200 5.17 2.77 19.41
N LEU A 201 3.87 2.54 19.37
CA LEU A 201 3.24 1.29 19.79
C LEU A 201 3.11 0.34 18.59
N LEU A 202 3.79 -0.79 18.65
CA LEU A 202 3.82 -1.82 17.62
C LEU A 202 2.91 -2.99 18.00
N LEU A 203 2.08 -3.42 17.05
CA LEU A 203 1.14 -4.53 17.17
C LEU A 203 1.40 -5.53 16.04
N ARG A 204 1.93 -6.73 16.33
CA ARG A 204 2.09 -7.77 15.30
C ARG A 204 0.78 -8.53 15.13
N VAL A 205 0.22 -8.54 13.92
CA VAL A 205 -1.07 -9.16 13.58
C VAL A 205 -0.87 -10.10 12.40
N ASN A 206 -0.93 -11.42 12.62
CA ASN A 206 -0.86 -12.44 11.57
C ASN A 206 0.35 -12.25 10.61
N GLY A 207 1.53 -12.06 11.18
CA GLY A 207 2.79 -11.80 10.44
C GLY A 207 3.01 -10.36 9.99
N GLY A 208 1.96 -9.54 9.85
CA GLY A 208 2.06 -8.10 9.59
C GLY A 208 2.26 -7.26 10.85
N GLU A 209 2.59 -5.97 10.68
CA GLU A 209 2.76 -5.00 11.77
C GLU A 209 1.81 -3.80 11.60
N VAL A 210 1.13 -3.41 12.69
CA VAL A 210 0.38 -2.15 12.79
C VAL A 210 1.12 -1.24 13.78
N ARG A 211 1.53 -0.05 13.32
CA ARG A 211 2.30 0.94 14.10
C ARG A 211 1.45 2.18 14.39
N LEU A 212 1.16 2.41 15.67
CA LEU A 212 0.64 3.68 16.16
C LEU A 212 1.83 4.55 16.59
N ALA A 213 1.97 5.74 16.01
CA ALA A 213 3.03 6.70 16.29
C ALA A 213 3.04 7.10 17.77
N THR A 214 4.18 7.60 18.25
CA THR A 214 4.23 8.27 19.56
C THR A 214 3.11 9.35 19.67
N PRO A 215 2.33 9.39 20.77
CA PRO A 215 1.09 10.17 20.81
C PRO A 215 1.31 11.66 20.54
N HIS A 216 0.54 12.22 19.59
CA HIS A 216 0.48 13.65 19.35
C HIS A 216 -0.50 14.29 20.35
N VAL A 217 0.04 14.84 21.44
CA VAL A 217 -0.77 15.48 22.49
C VAL A 217 -0.61 16.99 22.44
N TYR A 218 -1.71 17.74 22.50
CA TYR A 218 -1.67 19.20 22.41
C TYR A 218 -2.84 19.90 23.12
N GLN A 219 -2.68 21.20 23.33
CA GLN A 219 -3.75 22.12 23.74
C GLN A 219 -3.87 23.25 22.71
N GLU A 220 -5.07 23.73 22.42
CA GLU A 220 -5.24 24.93 21.60
C GLU A 220 -5.05 26.20 22.43
N VAL A 221 -4.11 27.04 22.01
CA VAL A 221 -3.80 28.33 22.64
C VAL A 221 -3.75 29.40 21.55
N GLN A 222 -4.66 30.37 21.62
CA GLN A 222 -4.78 31.46 20.63
C GLN A 222 -4.87 30.99 19.16
N GLY A 223 -5.58 29.88 18.93
CA GLY A 223 -5.74 29.29 17.58
C GLY A 223 -4.50 28.56 17.05
N LYS A 224 -3.54 28.23 17.92
CA LYS A 224 -2.37 27.38 17.60
C LYS A 224 -2.34 26.16 18.50
N GLN A 225 -1.91 25.02 17.94
CA GLN A 225 -1.64 23.82 18.73
C GLN A 225 -0.33 23.99 19.51
N GLN A 226 -0.42 23.96 20.83
CA GLN A 226 0.72 23.89 21.74
C GLN A 226 0.93 22.42 22.14
N ARG A 227 2.02 21.80 21.64
CA ARG A 227 2.37 20.41 21.94
C ARG A 227 2.65 20.21 23.43
N VAL A 228 2.12 19.12 23.98
CA VAL A 228 2.44 18.57 25.30
C VAL A 228 3.21 17.27 25.08
N ALA A 229 4.30 17.04 25.81
CA ALA A 229 5.06 15.80 25.69
C ALA A 229 4.26 14.62 26.26
N ALA A 230 4.21 13.50 25.55
CA ALA A 230 3.54 12.28 25.99
C ALA A 230 4.23 11.03 25.44
N ARG A 231 3.89 9.87 26.00
CA ARG A 231 4.27 8.54 25.51
C ARG A 231 3.21 7.50 25.85
N TYR A 232 3.23 6.36 25.14
CA TYR A 232 2.52 5.18 25.60
C TYR A 232 3.14 4.61 26.88
N ILE A 233 2.29 3.96 27.67
CA ILE A 233 2.70 3.08 28.77
C ILE A 233 2.01 1.73 28.59
N VAL A 234 2.78 0.65 28.65
CA VAL A 234 2.28 -0.73 28.55
C VAL A 234 2.29 -1.35 29.94
N GLU A 235 1.11 -1.58 30.49
CA GLU A 235 0.92 -2.24 31.78
C GLU A 235 0.80 -3.75 31.55
N GLU A 236 1.94 -4.44 31.53
CA GLU A 236 1.94 -5.91 31.55
C GLU A 236 1.67 -6.46 32.94
N SER A 237 0.98 -7.60 33.00
CA SER A 237 1.03 -8.46 34.18
C SER A 237 2.46 -9.00 34.31
N GLN A 238 3.08 -8.88 35.48
CA GLN A 238 4.49 -9.19 35.74
C GLN A 238 4.91 -10.65 35.49
N ASN A 239 3.98 -11.55 35.14
CA ASN A 239 4.26 -12.96 34.88
C ASN A 239 4.51 -13.22 33.39
N ARG A 240 5.76 -13.61 33.08
CA ARG A 240 6.28 -14.05 31.77
C ARG A 240 5.71 -15.39 31.26
N GLU A 241 4.51 -15.77 31.71
CA GLU A 241 3.85 -17.00 31.23
C GLU A 241 3.42 -16.85 29.75
N PRO A 242 3.45 -17.93 28.95
CA PRO A 242 2.91 -17.91 27.59
C PRO A 242 1.46 -17.43 27.59
N ARG A 243 1.13 -16.43 26.77
CA ARG A 243 -0.25 -15.94 26.70
C ARG A 243 -1.18 -17.03 26.18
N THR A 244 -2.25 -17.26 26.93
CA THR A 244 -3.35 -18.13 26.52
C THR A 244 -4.55 -17.27 26.15
N ALA A 245 -5.58 -17.87 25.54
CA ALA A 245 -6.84 -17.17 25.24
C ALA A 245 -7.54 -16.58 26.49
N ASN A 246 -7.13 -16.99 27.70
CA ASN A 246 -7.68 -16.53 28.98
C ASN A 246 -6.75 -15.55 29.73
N SER A 247 -5.61 -15.16 29.16
CA SER A 247 -4.70 -14.18 29.78
C SER A 247 -5.38 -12.80 29.90
N ALA A 248 -5.12 -12.08 31.00
CA ALA A 248 -5.62 -10.73 31.17
C ALA A 248 -5.13 -9.81 30.03
N PRO A 249 -5.97 -8.91 29.50
CA PRO A 249 -5.59 -8.05 28.38
C PRO A 249 -4.47 -7.10 28.79
N VAL A 250 -3.47 -6.96 27.91
CA VAL A 250 -2.43 -5.94 28.04
C VAL A 250 -3.09 -4.58 27.99
N ARG A 251 -2.79 -3.72 28.97
CA ARG A 251 -3.35 -2.37 28.98
C ARG A 251 -2.34 -1.39 28.42
N VAL A 252 -2.78 -0.61 27.45
CA VAL A 252 -2.06 0.56 26.93
C VAL A 252 -2.71 1.79 27.54
N GLY A 253 -1.91 2.64 28.16
CA GLY A 253 -2.32 3.97 28.61
C GLY A 253 -1.42 5.05 28.03
N PHE A 254 -1.68 6.29 28.45
CA PHE A 254 -0.90 7.46 28.09
C PHE A 254 -0.24 8.05 29.33
N GLN A 255 1.05 8.33 29.25
CA GLN A 255 1.74 9.18 30.22
C GLN A 255 1.97 10.55 29.58
N VAL A 256 1.26 11.55 30.11
CA VAL A 256 1.30 12.94 29.63
C VAL A 256 2.12 13.78 30.60
N ALA A 257 2.97 14.68 30.08
CA ALA A 257 3.71 15.66 30.87
C ALA A 257 2.78 16.74 31.47
N ALA A 258 3.33 17.62 32.31
CA ALA A 258 2.54 18.73 32.87
C ALA A 258 1.96 19.63 31.76
N TYR A 259 0.67 19.95 31.88
CA TYR A 259 -0.11 20.78 30.95
C TYR A 259 -1.05 21.69 31.74
N ASP A 260 -1.70 22.65 31.06
CA ASP A 260 -2.67 23.53 31.70
C ASP A 260 -4.03 22.85 31.83
N GLN A 261 -4.33 22.37 33.04
CA GLN A 261 -5.59 21.69 33.34
C GLN A 261 -6.84 22.58 33.24
N SER A 262 -6.71 23.91 33.10
CA SER A 262 -7.85 24.81 32.83
C SER A 262 -8.31 24.79 31.37
N ARG A 263 -7.52 24.17 30.47
CA ARG A 263 -7.80 24.05 29.03
C ARG A 263 -8.09 22.60 28.65
N PRO A 264 -8.84 22.37 27.55
CA PRO A 264 -8.95 21.04 26.96
C PRO A 264 -7.57 20.49 26.57
N LEU A 265 -7.46 19.16 26.52
CA LEU A 265 -6.30 18.44 26.04
C LEU A 265 -6.78 17.46 24.95
N VAL A 266 -6.11 17.47 23.80
CA VAL A 266 -6.33 16.47 22.75
C VAL A 266 -5.20 15.47 22.80
N ILE A 267 -5.54 14.18 22.80
CA ILE A 267 -4.60 13.07 22.64
C ILE A 267 -4.96 12.37 21.33
N ASP A 268 -4.13 12.55 20.31
CA ASP A 268 -4.19 11.86 19.02
C ASP A 268 -3.12 10.74 19.00
N PRO A 269 -3.50 9.46 19.09
CA PRO A 269 -2.62 8.31 18.88
C PRO A 269 -2.49 8.06 17.37
N THR A 270 -1.74 8.91 16.67
CA THR A 270 -1.66 8.93 15.21
C THR A 270 -1.25 7.56 14.64
N LEU A 271 -2.09 6.94 13.79
CA LEU A 271 -1.69 5.75 13.04
C LEU A 271 -0.73 6.18 11.92
N VAL A 272 0.56 5.82 12.00
CA VAL A 272 1.62 6.37 11.13
C VAL A 272 1.21 6.30 9.65
N TYR A 273 0.89 5.10 9.19
CA TYR A 273 -0.06 4.81 8.12
C TYR A 273 -0.27 3.29 8.06
N SER A 274 -1.34 2.87 7.38
CA SER A 274 -1.47 1.53 6.80
C SER A 274 -2.23 1.72 5.51
N THR A 275 -1.53 1.67 4.37
CA THR A 275 -2.13 1.93 3.05
C THR A 275 -2.17 0.65 2.23
N TYR A 276 -3.16 0.55 1.35
CA TYR A 276 -3.22 -0.51 0.35
C TYR A 276 -2.60 -0.01 -0.95
N LEU A 277 -1.68 -0.80 -1.50
CA LEU A 277 -1.09 -0.63 -2.81
C LEU A 277 -1.59 -1.78 -3.69
N GLY A 278 -2.23 -1.45 -4.81
CA GLY A 278 -2.92 -2.39 -5.68
C GLY A 278 -4.07 -1.74 -6.44
N GLY A 279 -4.67 -2.50 -7.36
CA GLY A 279 -5.84 -2.11 -8.13
C GLY A 279 -7.01 -3.07 -7.93
N SER A 280 -7.71 -3.42 -9.01
CA SER A 280 -8.91 -4.24 -9.02
C SER A 280 -8.69 -5.74 -9.27
N GLY A 281 -7.46 -6.14 -9.59
CA GLY A 281 -7.04 -7.51 -9.90
C GLY A 281 -6.27 -8.19 -8.77
N PHE A 282 -5.27 -8.98 -9.16
CA PHE A 282 -4.27 -9.55 -8.26
C PHE A 282 -3.05 -8.64 -8.24
N ASP A 283 -2.53 -8.33 -7.06
CA ASP A 283 -1.30 -7.57 -6.86
C ASP A 283 -0.53 -8.22 -5.71
N GLU A 284 0.75 -8.55 -5.91
CA GLU A 284 1.61 -9.07 -4.84
C GLU A 284 2.90 -8.24 -4.75
N GLY A 285 3.17 -7.67 -3.57
CA GLY A 285 4.40 -6.91 -3.30
C GLY A 285 5.50 -7.84 -2.79
N PHE A 286 6.61 -7.96 -3.52
CA PHE A 286 7.71 -8.86 -3.17
C PHE A 286 8.83 -8.17 -2.39
N SER A 287 9.04 -6.86 -2.56
CA SER A 287 10.17 -6.17 -1.93
C SER A 287 9.90 -4.67 -1.70
N ILE A 288 10.52 -4.15 -0.64
CA ILE A 288 10.42 -2.75 -0.20
C ILE A 288 11.80 -2.21 0.20
N ALA A 289 12.11 -0.98 -0.22
CA ALA A 289 13.27 -0.21 0.19
C ALA A 289 12.83 1.17 0.71
N VAL A 290 13.67 1.84 1.50
CA VAL A 290 13.37 3.17 2.07
C VAL A 290 14.60 4.07 1.90
N ASP A 291 14.40 5.29 1.39
CA ASP A 291 15.50 6.25 1.24
C ASP A 291 15.77 7.08 2.51
N ALA A 292 16.85 7.87 2.49
CA ALA A 292 17.26 8.71 3.62
C ALA A 292 16.27 9.85 3.97
N ALA A 293 15.30 10.15 3.09
CA ALA A 293 14.20 11.07 3.38
C ALA A 293 12.97 10.36 3.98
N GLY A 294 12.99 9.02 4.05
CA GLY A 294 11.92 8.18 4.56
C GLY A 294 10.90 7.74 3.51
N ALA A 295 11.08 8.09 2.24
CA ALA A 295 10.16 7.66 1.18
C ALA A 295 10.33 6.15 0.93
N ALA A 296 9.21 5.43 0.84
CA ALA A 296 9.18 3.98 0.67
C ALA A 296 8.98 3.60 -0.80
N TYR A 297 9.76 2.63 -1.28
CA TYR A 297 9.78 2.16 -2.65
C TYR A 297 9.38 0.69 -2.66
N VAL A 298 8.35 0.33 -3.43
CA VAL A 298 7.80 -1.03 -3.47
C VAL A 298 7.84 -1.57 -4.90
N THR A 299 8.26 -2.82 -5.06
CA THR A 299 8.11 -3.58 -6.30
C THR A 299 7.40 -4.91 -6.04
N GLY A 300 6.90 -5.51 -7.11
CA GLY A 300 6.05 -6.67 -7.09
C GLY A 300 5.53 -6.98 -8.48
N ASP A 301 4.45 -7.74 -8.57
CA ASP A 301 3.72 -8.03 -9.80
C ASP A 301 2.24 -7.63 -9.71
N THR A 302 1.60 -7.44 -10.88
CA THR A 302 0.20 -6.99 -10.96
C THR A 302 -0.53 -7.51 -12.21
N LEU A 303 -1.77 -7.95 -11.99
CA LEU A 303 -2.81 -8.21 -13.01
C LEU A 303 -3.81 -7.04 -13.12
N SER A 304 -3.61 -5.96 -12.36
CA SER A 304 -4.54 -4.86 -12.23
C SER A 304 -4.27 -3.78 -13.27
N ALA A 305 -5.11 -3.68 -14.31
CA ALA A 305 -5.02 -2.60 -15.30
C ALA A 305 -5.25 -1.17 -14.72
N ASP A 306 -5.71 -1.07 -13.47
CA ASP A 306 -5.91 0.16 -12.71
C ASP A 306 -4.92 0.34 -11.54
N PHE A 307 -3.83 -0.41 -11.47
CA PHE A 307 -2.80 -0.29 -10.41
C PHE A 307 -2.31 1.16 -10.25
N THR A 308 -2.01 1.85 -11.36
CA THR A 308 -1.55 3.25 -11.34
C THR A 308 -2.66 4.28 -11.16
N ALA A 309 -3.94 3.89 -11.06
CA ALA A 309 -5.07 4.84 -11.01
C ALA A 309 -5.09 5.69 -9.72
N GLY A 310 -4.47 5.20 -8.64
CA GLY A 310 -4.27 5.96 -7.39
C GLY A 310 -3.21 7.06 -7.47
N CYS A 311 -2.40 7.09 -8.54
CA CYS A 311 -1.33 8.05 -8.77
C CYS A 311 -1.87 9.28 -9.54
N THR A 312 -2.53 10.18 -8.82
CA THR A 312 -3.05 11.44 -9.39
C THR A 312 -2.04 12.59 -9.18
N ALA A 313 -1.99 13.54 -10.12
CA ALA A 313 -1.07 14.68 -10.07
C ALA A 313 -1.05 15.37 -8.68
N PRO A 314 0.13 15.64 -8.08
CA PRO A 314 1.45 15.69 -8.71
C PRO A 314 2.18 14.35 -8.89
N CYS A 315 1.56 13.21 -8.56
CA CYS A 315 2.16 11.89 -8.73
C CYS A 315 2.53 11.60 -10.20
N ILE A 316 3.70 10.99 -10.41
CA ILE A 316 4.25 10.66 -11.73
C ILE A 316 3.92 9.20 -12.10
N VAL A 317 3.53 8.99 -13.36
CA VAL A 317 3.40 7.66 -13.95
C VAL A 317 4.17 7.66 -15.26
N LEU A 318 5.22 6.84 -15.34
CA LEU A 318 6.02 6.63 -16.55
C LEU A 318 5.23 5.79 -17.55
N ASP A 319 4.86 4.56 -17.17
CA ASP A 319 3.97 3.70 -17.94
C ASP A 319 2.60 3.54 -17.25
N ARG A 320 1.54 3.80 -18.02
CA ARG A 320 0.12 3.73 -17.64
C ARG A 320 -0.60 2.48 -18.18
N THR A 321 0.05 1.68 -19.02
CA THR A 321 -0.54 0.49 -19.62
C THR A 321 -0.01 -0.76 -18.97
N HIS A 322 -0.93 -1.62 -18.54
CA HIS A 322 -0.65 -3.03 -18.27
C HIS A 322 -0.46 -3.70 -19.64
N ASN A 323 0.78 -4.11 -19.91
CA ASN A 323 1.25 -4.44 -21.26
C ASN A 323 1.17 -5.95 -21.56
N GLY A 324 1.25 -6.80 -20.52
CA GLY A 324 1.35 -8.25 -20.65
C GLY A 324 0.20 -9.03 -20.03
N GLN A 325 0.49 -10.28 -19.66
CA GLN A 325 -0.40 -11.09 -18.82
C GLN A 325 -0.28 -10.69 -17.35
N LEU A 326 0.92 -10.32 -16.92
CA LEU A 326 1.32 -9.96 -15.57
C LEU A 326 2.52 -9.03 -15.74
N ASP A 327 2.44 -7.82 -15.20
CA ASP A 327 3.53 -6.85 -15.29
C ASP A 327 4.19 -6.71 -13.92
N ALA A 328 5.50 -6.43 -13.87
CA ALA A 328 6.09 -5.91 -12.65
C ALA A 328 5.58 -4.48 -12.40
N PHE A 329 5.68 -3.99 -11.17
CA PHE A 329 5.41 -2.59 -10.86
C PHE A 329 6.54 -1.94 -10.07
N VAL A 330 6.60 -0.61 -10.10
CA VAL A 330 7.42 0.18 -9.19
C VAL A 330 6.61 1.34 -8.65
N THR A 331 6.57 1.45 -7.32
CA THR A 331 5.86 2.52 -6.59
C THR A 331 6.82 3.24 -5.66
N LYS A 332 6.69 4.56 -5.54
CA LYS A 332 7.28 5.37 -4.48
C LYS A 332 6.20 6.11 -3.70
N LEU A 333 6.17 5.94 -2.39
CA LEU A 333 5.30 6.62 -1.44
C LEU A 333 6.05 7.82 -0.82
N ASP A 334 5.31 8.83 -0.38
CA ASP A 334 5.87 9.90 0.45
C ASP A 334 6.34 9.36 1.83
N PRO A 335 7.19 10.09 2.58
CA PRO A 335 7.67 9.63 3.88
C PRO A 335 6.57 9.42 4.94
N THR A 336 5.38 9.94 4.68
CA THR A 336 4.17 9.77 5.50
C THR A 336 3.29 8.59 5.04
N GLY A 337 3.63 7.91 3.94
CA GLY A 337 2.86 6.79 3.35
C GLY A 337 1.44 7.15 2.90
N THR A 338 1.13 8.43 2.82
CA THR A 338 -0.19 9.01 2.53
C THR A 338 -0.44 9.18 1.04
N ALA A 339 0.60 9.55 0.28
CA ALA A 339 0.53 9.82 -1.15
C ALA A 339 1.55 9.00 -1.94
N LEU A 340 1.20 8.70 -3.19
CA LEU A 340 2.14 8.19 -4.17
C LEU A 340 2.91 9.40 -4.73
N LEU A 341 4.24 9.31 -4.76
CA LEU A 341 5.12 10.23 -5.48
C LEU A 341 5.28 9.78 -6.94
N TYR A 342 5.41 8.47 -7.15
CA TYR A 342 5.21 7.84 -8.46
C TYR A 342 4.66 6.42 -8.33
N ALA A 343 4.01 5.94 -9.38
CA ALA A 343 3.69 4.52 -9.58
C ALA A 343 3.72 4.21 -11.08
N THR A 344 4.30 3.08 -11.49
CA THR A 344 4.41 2.68 -12.90
C THR A 344 4.33 1.17 -13.04
N TYR A 345 3.80 0.70 -14.17
CA TYR A 345 4.07 -0.65 -14.66
C TYR A 345 5.53 -0.73 -15.14
N LEU A 346 6.07 -1.95 -15.17
CA LEU A 346 7.40 -2.30 -15.64
C LEU A 346 7.32 -3.69 -16.31
N GLY A 347 6.96 -3.72 -17.59
CA GLY A 347 6.75 -4.97 -18.32
C GLY A 347 6.55 -4.76 -19.82
N GLY A 348 6.58 -5.86 -20.56
CA GLY A 348 6.25 -5.96 -21.98
C GLY A 348 5.02 -6.83 -22.19
N SER A 349 4.97 -7.62 -23.27
CA SER A 349 3.76 -8.39 -23.66
C SER A 349 3.61 -9.77 -23.01
N GLY A 350 4.58 -10.19 -22.18
CA GLY A 350 4.69 -11.51 -21.59
C GLY A 350 4.25 -11.57 -20.13
N VAL A 351 5.08 -12.22 -19.31
CA VAL A 351 4.97 -12.31 -17.85
C VAL A 351 6.23 -11.70 -17.26
N ASP A 352 6.07 -10.66 -16.46
CA ASP A 352 7.16 -9.88 -15.87
C ASP A 352 6.94 -9.76 -14.36
N GLN A 353 7.98 -9.99 -13.56
CA GLN A 353 7.87 -10.09 -12.10
C GLN A 353 8.97 -9.30 -11.39
N GLY A 354 8.62 -8.27 -10.63
CA GLY A 354 9.56 -7.48 -9.84
C GLY A 354 9.89 -8.17 -8.51
N SER A 355 11.02 -8.89 -8.45
CA SER A 355 11.38 -9.70 -7.27
C SER A 355 12.03 -8.89 -6.15
N SER A 356 12.84 -7.87 -6.48
CA SER A 356 13.58 -7.10 -5.47
C SER A 356 13.86 -5.66 -5.90
N ILE A 357 13.87 -4.74 -4.93
CA ILE A 357 14.15 -3.32 -5.11
C ILE A 357 15.19 -2.81 -4.12
N ALA A 358 16.12 -1.99 -4.61
CA ALA A 358 17.08 -1.21 -3.83
C ALA A 358 16.99 0.28 -4.21
N VAL A 359 17.49 1.18 -3.36
CA VAL A 359 17.49 2.62 -3.61
C VAL A 359 18.86 3.22 -3.27
N ASP A 360 19.38 4.11 -4.12
CA ASP A 360 20.64 4.80 -3.85
C ASP A 360 20.45 6.12 -3.08
N ALA A 361 21.56 6.74 -2.68
CA ALA A 361 21.56 8.00 -1.93
C ALA A 361 20.99 9.21 -2.71
N ALA A 362 20.80 9.10 -4.03
CA ALA A 362 20.12 10.10 -4.85
C ALA A 362 18.61 9.83 -4.97
N GLY A 363 18.12 8.71 -4.43
CA GLY A 363 16.72 8.29 -4.50
C GLY A 363 16.35 7.55 -5.78
N ALA A 364 17.33 7.13 -6.60
CA ALA A 364 17.07 6.32 -7.79
C ALA A 364 16.79 4.86 -7.38
N ALA A 365 15.78 4.25 -7.98
CA ALA A 365 15.32 2.90 -7.66
C ALA A 365 15.88 1.86 -8.63
N TYR A 366 16.41 0.78 -8.11
CA TYR A 366 17.02 -0.33 -8.84
C TYR A 366 16.16 -1.57 -8.62
N VAL A 367 15.65 -2.17 -9.69
CA VAL A 367 14.71 -3.29 -9.64
C VAL A 367 15.28 -4.47 -10.42
N THR A 368 15.15 -5.66 -9.85
CA THR A 368 15.45 -6.93 -10.53
C THR A 368 14.30 -7.91 -10.40
N GLY A 369 14.34 -8.96 -11.21
CA GLY A 369 13.23 -9.88 -11.39
C GLY A 369 13.46 -10.84 -12.53
N ALA A 370 12.37 -11.37 -13.09
CA ALA A 370 12.35 -12.16 -14.32
C ALA A 370 11.39 -11.56 -15.35
N THR A 371 11.68 -11.76 -16.63
CA THR A 371 10.88 -11.31 -17.76
C THR A 371 10.77 -12.39 -18.85
N GLN A 372 9.55 -12.64 -19.33
CA GLN A 372 9.27 -13.44 -20.54
C GLN A 372 8.95 -12.53 -21.75
N SER A 373 9.16 -11.23 -21.61
CA SER A 373 8.78 -10.22 -22.58
C SER A 373 9.97 -9.89 -23.49
N ALA A 374 9.95 -10.30 -24.76
CA ALA A 374 10.96 -9.87 -25.74
C ALA A 374 10.92 -8.36 -26.06
N ASN A 375 9.90 -7.66 -25.56
CA ASN A 375 9.72 -6.21 -25.59
C ASN A 375 9.68 -5.60 -24.18
N PHE A 376 10.32 -6.24 -23.18
CA PHE A 376 10.56 -5.62 -21.88
C PHE A 376 11.18 -4.22 -22.08
N PRO A 377 10.90 -3.20 -21.24
CA PRO A 377 11.27 -1.80 -21.50
C PRO A 377 12.78 -1.53 -21.35
N THR A 378 13.57 -2.08 -22.28
CA THR A 378 14.98 -1.77 -22.56
C THR A 378 15.09 -0.71 -23.67
N ALA A 379 14.08 -0.58 -24.54
CA ALA A 379 14.02 0.41 -25.62
C ALA A 379 13.68 1.83 -25.10
N CYS A 380 14.55 2.39 -24.26
CA CYS A 380 14.46 3.74 -23.74
C CYS A 380 15.15 4.78 -24.66
N THR A 381 14.66 6.03 -24.68
CA THR A 381 15.36 7.13 -25.38
C THR A 381 16.56 7.63 -24.57
N ALA A 382 17.65 7.97 -25.27
CA ALA A 382 18.86 8.54 -24.67
C ALA A 382 18.50 9.74 -23.74
N PRO A 383 19.12 9.87 -22.55
CA PRO A 383 20.43 9.35 -22.17
C PRO A 383 20.43 7.92 -21.58
N CYS A 384 19.29 7.23 -21.55
CA CYS A 384 19.20 5.88 -21.02
C CYS A 384 20.09 4.87 -21.77
N THR A 385 20.66 3.93 -21.01
CA THR A 385 21.61 2.91 -21.49
C THR A 385 21.07 1.49 -21.34
N VAL A 386 21.62 0.59 -22.15
CA VAL A 386 21.23 -0.83 -22.23
C VAL A 386 22.51 -1.64 -22.41
N LEU A 387 22.67 -2.71 -21.63
CA LEU A 387 23.78 -3.67 -21.79
C LEU A 387 23.37 -4.81 -22.72
N ASP A 388 22.21 -5.41 -22.47
CA ASP A 388 21.54 -6.38 -23.34
C ASP A 388 20.09 -5.94 -23.60
N SER A 389 19.72 -5.96 -24.89
CA SER A 389 18.40 -5.58 -25.43
C SER A 389 17.59 -6.78 -25.92
N SER A 390 18.05 -8.00 -25.68
CA SER A 390 17.47 -9.26 -26.15
C SER A 390 17.02 -10.14 -24.99
N LEU A 391 15.84 -10.74 -25.12
CA LEU A 391 15.48 -11.94 -24.36
C LEU A 391 16.19 -13.12 -25.04
N ASN A 392 17.13 -13.77 -24.35
CA ASN A 392 17.97 -14.82 -24.93
C ASN A 392 17.45 -16.25 -24.67
N GLY A 393 16.62 -16.42 -23.63
CA GLY A 393 16.02 -17.69 -23.23
C GLY A 393 14.49 -17.70 -23.31
N LEU A 394 13.87 -18.54 -22.46
CA LEU A 394 12.42 -18.54 -22.25
C LEU A 394 11.98 -17.49 -21.22
N ALA A 395 12.86 -17.17 -20.28
CA ALA A 395 12.76 -16.03 -19.38
C ALA A 395 14.17 -15.61 -19.00
N ASP A 396 14.45 -14.31 -19.02
CA ASP A 396 15.73 -13.77 -18.56
C ASP A 396 15.51 -13.01 -17.25
N GLY A 397 16.57 -12.85 -16.45
CA GLY A 397 16.57 -11.82 -15.43
C GLY A 397 16.51 -10.43 -16.04
N PHE A 398 16.21 -9.39 -15.25
CA PHE A 398 16.37 -8.01 -15.69
C PHE A 398 17.02 -7.13 -14.60
N VAL A 399 17.59 -6.00 -15.02
CA VAL A 399 17.98 -4.92 -14.11
C VAL A 399 17.52 -3.58 -14.67
N THR A 400 16.64 -2.91 -13.92
CA THR A 400 16.08 -1.60 -14.28
C THR A 400 16.46 -0.56 -13.25
N LYS A 401 16.97 0.60 -13.68
CA LYS A 401 17.18 1.76 -12.82
C LYS A 401 16.25 2.90 -13.23
N LEU A 402 15.34 3.27 -12.35
CA LEU A 402 14.48 4.46 -12.45
C LEU A 402 15.15 5.66 -11.78
N ASN A 403 14.99 6.84 -12.36
CA ASN A 403 15.44 8.08 -11.70
C ASN A 403 14.57 8.42 -10.46
N ALA A 404 15.05 9.35 -9.63
CA ALA A 404 14.42 9.64 -8.33
C ALA A 404 13.00 10.25 -8.40
N THR A 405 12.65 10.80 -9.56
CA THR A 405 11.32 11.32 -9.92
C THR A 405 10.39 10.26 -10.50
N GLY A 406 10.91 9.12 -10.97
CA GLY A 406 10.15 8.06 -11.61
C GLY A 406 9.59 8.43 -12.99
N ASP A 407 10.14 9.46 -13.65
CA ASP A 407 9.73 9.92 -14.99
C ASP A 407 10.68 9.48 -16.11
N ALA A 408 11.81 8.83 -15.79
CA ALA A 408 12.69 8.23 -16.79
C ALA A 408 13.43 6.99 -16.27
N LEU A 409 13.70 6.07 -17.19
CA LEU A 409 14.72 5.04 -17.03
C LEU A 409 16.11 5.67 -17.17
N VAL A 410 17.02 5.34 -16.25
CA VAL A 410 18.46 5.63 -16.35
C VAL A 410 19.17 4.52 -17.12
N TYR A 411 18.80 3.27 -16.84
CA TYR A 411 19.13 2.12 -17.68
C TYR A 411 18.09 1.01 -17.48
N SER A 412 18.00 0.10 -18.44
CA SER A 412 17.19 -1.11 -18.35
C SER A 412 17.78 -2.17 -19.26
N THR A 413 18.02 -3.37 -18.74
CA THR A 413 18.73 -4.45 -19.45
C THR A 413 18.17 -5.80 -19.07
N TYR A 414 18.19 -6.74 -20.01
CA TYR A 414 18.12 -8.16 -19.69
C TYR A 414 19.40 -8.59 -18.96
N LEU A 415 19.29 -9.68 -18.20
CA LEU A 415 20.34 -10.31 -17.41
C LEU A 415 20.09 -11.83 -17.47
N GLY A 416 20.49 -12.45 -18.58
CA GLY A 416 20.09 -13.80 -18.96
C GLY A 416 21.15 -14.51 -19.80
N GLY A 417 20.78 -15.69 -20.27
CA GLY A 417 21.44 -16.42 -21.35
C GLY A 417 20.43 -17.30 -22.08
N SER A 418 20.86 -18.45 -22.59
CA SER A 418 20.03 -19.35 -23.40
C SER A 418 18.89 -20.12 -22.67
N GLY A 419 18.72 -19.94 -21.37
CA GLY A 419 17.90 -20.79 -20.47
C GLY A 419 16.63 -20.16 -19.89
N VAL A 420 16.46 -20.33 -18.57
CA VAL A 420 15.42 -19.71 -17.73
C VAL A 420 16.13 -19.13 -16.51
N ASP A 421 16.18 -17.80 -16.45
CA ASP A 421 17.00 -17.08 -15.50
C ASP A 421 16.16 -16.03 -14.76
N GLN A 422 16.53 -15.76 -13.50
CA GLN A 422 15.79 -14.86 -12.64
C GLN A 422 16.73 -14.13 -11.69
N GLY A 423 16.62 -12.79 -11.63
CA GLY A 423 17.13 -12.02 -10.50
C GLY A 423 16.18 -12.13 -9.31
N SER A 424 16.64 -12.65 -8.18
CA SER A 424 15.86 -12.79 -6.95
C SER A 424 16.10 -11.67 -5.95
N SER A 425 17.30 -11.08 -5.93
CA SER A 425 17.65 -9.99 -5.01
C SER A 425 18.66 -9.02 -5.62
N ILE A 426 18.49 -7.73 -5.32
CA ILE A 426 19.39 -6.64 -5.76
C ILE A 426 19.84 -5.78 -4.58
N ALA A 427 21.10 -5.39 -4.59
CA ALA A 427 21.69 -4.41 -3.68
C ALA A 427 22.51 -3.37 -4.47
N VAL A 428 22.77 -2.20 -3.89
CA VAL A 428 23.49 -1.10 -4.55
C VAL A 428 24.56 -0.51 -3.62
N ASP A 429 25.77 -0.29 -4.13
CA ASP A 429 26.86 0.35 -3.35
C ASP A 429 26.82 1.88 -3.43
N ALA A 430 27.66 2.55 -2.63
CA ALA A 430 27.75 4.00 -2.60
C ALA A 430 28.26 4.64 -3.91
N ALA A 431 28.82 3.87 -4.84
CA ALA A 431 29.18 4.31 -6.18
C ALA A 431 28.02 4.15 -7.19
N GLY A 432 26.90 3.56 -6.77
CA GLY A 432 25.71 3.30 -7.59
C GLY A 432 25.81 2.02 -8.42
N ALA A 433 26.79 1.15 -8.18
CA ALA A 433 26.90 -0.13 -8.87
C ALA A 433 25.91 -1.14 -8.26
N ALA A 434 25.22 -1.88 -9.12
CA ALA A 434 24.17 -2.82 -8.73
C ALA A 434 24.70 -4.25 -8.66
N TYR A 435 24.35 -4.98 -7.61
CA TYR A 435 24.74 -6.36 -7.37
C TYR A 435 23.48 -7.20 -7.37
N VAL A 436 23.45 -8.25 -8.18
CA VAL A 436 22.28 -9.10 -8.36
C VAL A 436 22.65 -10.55 -8.08
N THR A 437 21.77 -11.25 -7.38
CA THR A 437 21.80 -12.71 -7.22
C THR A 437 20.44 -13.30 -7.56
N GLY A 438 20.40 -14.60 -7.82
CA GLY A 438 19.18 -15.30 -8.20
C GLY A 438 19.43 -16.72 -8.66
N ILE A 439 18.70 -17.14 -9.70
CA ILE A 439 18.72 -18.49 -10.27
C ILE A 439 19.16 -18.38 -11.73
N MET A 440 20.12 -19.23 -12.13
CA MET A 440 20.59 -19.34 -13.51
C MET A 440 20.40 -20.77 -14.03
N GLN A 441 19.76 -20.93 -15.20
CA GLN A 441 19.78 -22.20 -15.97
C GLN A 441 20.63 -22.09 -17.24
N SER A 442 21.00 -20.88 -17.64
CA SER A 442 21.93 -20.65 -18.73
C SER A 442 23.36 -21.02 -18.35
N ALA A 443 24.05 -21.78 -19.20
CA ALA A 443 25.48 -22.04 -19.08
C ALA A 443 26.36 -20.92 -19.71
N ASP A 444 25.73 -20.00 -20.46
CA ASP A 444 26.37 -18.91 -21.19
C ASP A 444 26.28 -17.53 -20.49
N PHE A 445 25.77 -17.47 -19.25
CA PHE A 445 25.57 -16.22 -18.50
C PHE A 445 26.81 -15.33 -18.44
N THR A 446 27.96 -15.93 -18.12
CA THR A 446 29.21 -15.21 -17.93
C THR A 446 29.85 -14.76 -19.25
N ALA A 447 29.31 -15.14 -20.42
CA ALA A 447 29.86 -14.77 -21.72
C ALA A 447 29.86 -13.25 -21.97
N GLY A 448 28.91 -12.51 -21.39
CA GLY A 448 28.88 -11.04 -21.41
C GLY A 448 29.92 -10.36 -20.50
N CYS A 449 30.53 -11.09 -19.56
CA CYS A 449 31.53 -10.58 -18.63
C CYS A 449 32.92 -10.52 -19.28
N THR A 450 33.10 -9.54 -20.19
CA THR A 450 34.38 -9.31 -20.87
C THR A 450 35.29 -8.36 -20.08
N ALA A 451 36.62 -8.53 -20.21
CA ALA A 451 37.61 -7.77 -19.45
C ALA A 451 37.39 -6.24 -19.58
N PRO A 452 37.36 -5.46 -18.48
CA PRO A 452 37.93 -5.76 -17.16
C PRO A 452 37.00 -6.51 -16.18
N CYS A 453 35.85 -7.03 -16.63
CA CYS A 453 34.99 -7.86 -15.80
C CYS A 453 35.72 -9.11 -15.28
N VAL A 454 35.44 -9.52 -14.04
CA VAL A 454 36.05 -10.70 -13.39
C VAL A 454 35.04 -11.84 -13.30
N VAL A 455 35.44 -13.02 -13.77
CA VAL A 455 34.73 -14.29 -13.56
C VAL A 455 35.54 -15.17 -12.62
N LEU A 456 34.94 -15.69 -11.56
CA LEU A 456 35.58 -16.67 -10.67
C LEU A 456 35.23 -18.11 -11.08
N ASP A 457 33.94 -18.38 -11.25
CA ASP A 457 33.42 -19.61 -11.83
C ASP A 457 32.49 -19.32 -13.01
N ALA A 458 32.72 -20.03 -14.11
CA ALA A 458 31.95 -19.99 -15.35
C ALA A 458 31.16 -21.30 -15.57
N THR A 459 31.12 -22.18 -14.57
CA THR A 459 30.51 -23.51 -14.64
C THR A 459 29.12 -23.47 -14.04
N LEU A 460 28.11 -23.84 -14.83
CA LEU A 460 26.82 -24.30 -14.32
C LEU A 460 26.99 -25.76 -13.90
N GLY A 461 27.06 -26.04 -12.60
CA GLY A 461 27.35 -27.37 -12.08
C GLY A 461 26.13 -28.28 -11.99
N GLY A 462 24.95 -27.72 -11.69
CA GLY A 462 23.69 -28.43 -11.58
C GLY A 462 22.69 -28.15 -12.71
N GLY A 463 21.41 -28.39 -12.42
CA GLY A 463 20.29 -27.99 -13.30
C GLY A 463 19.87 -26.53 -13.16
N THR A 464 20.27 -25.89 -12.05
CA THR A 464 20.18 -24.47 -11.73
C THR A 464 21.30 -24.16 -10.74
N ASP A 465 22.06 -23.11 -10.96
CA ASP A 465 23.01 -22.62 -9.94
C ASP A 465 22.60 -21.23 -9.47
N ALA A 466 23.06 -20.84 -8.27
CA ALA A 466 23.02 -19.44 -7.88
C ALA A 466 24.05 -18.64 -8.67
N PHE A 467 23.87 -17.32 -8.76
CA PHE A 467 24.87 -16.44 -9.36
C PHE A 467 25.09 -15.18 -8.52
N VAL A 468 26.21 -14.49 -8.74
CA VAL A 468 26.41 -13.10 -8.32
C VAL A 468 27.01 -12.31 -9.47
N THR A 469 26.33 -11.23 -9.86
CA THR A 469 26.77 -10.32 -10.93
C THR A 469 26.72 -8.87 -10.47
N LYS A 470 27.76 -8.10 -10.79
CA LYS A 470 27.87 -6.66 -10.52
C LYS A 470 27.80 -5.87 -11.83
N LEU A 471 26.82 -4.98 -11.95
CA LEU A 471 26.71 -4.00 -13.04
C LEU A 471 27.32 -2.67 -12.60
N ASN A 472 27.96 -1.94 -13.53
CA ASN A 472 28.43 -0.59 -13.26
C ASN A 472 27.26 0.40 -13.08
N ALA A 473 27.52 1.57 -12.49
CA ALA A 473 26.48 2.54 -12.13
C ALA A 473 25.70 3.17 -13.31
N THR A 474 26.21 2.97 -14.53
CA THR A 474 25.59 3.37 -15.80
C THR A 474 24.89 2.21 -16.52
N GLY A 475 24.89 0.98 -15.98
CA GLY A 475 24.27 -0.18 -16.63
C GLY A 475 24.83 -0.51 -18.02
N THR A 476 26.10 -0.17 -18.29
CA THR A 476 26.76 -0.37 -19.60
C THR A 476 27.77 -1.50 -19.63
N ALA A 477 28.12 -2.07 -18.48
CA ALA A 477 29.06 -3.17 -18.38
C ALA A 477 28.86 -3.99 -17.10
N LEU A 478 29.14 -5.28 -17.17
CA LEU A 478 29.42 -6.10 -16.01
C LEU A 478 30.84 -5.79 -15.48
N LEU A 479 31.00 -5.79 -14.17
CA LEU A 479 32.27 -5.63 -13.46
C LEU A 479 32.72 -6.95 -12.81
N TYR A 480 31.75 -7.82 -12.51
CA TYR A 480 31.95 -9.14 -11.92
C TYR A 480 30.77 -10.02 -12.32
N SER A 481 30.99 -11.30 -12.57
CA SER A 481 29.92 -12.30 -12.78
C SER A 481 30.45 -13.69 -12.43
N THR A 482 29.74 -14.46 -11.62
CA THR A 482 30.11 -15.83 -11.27
C THR A 482 28.88 -16.68 -11.02
N TYR A 483 28.98 -17.97 -11.29
CA TYR A 483 28.12 -18.98 -10.67
C TYR A 483 28.57 -19.25 -9.22
N LEU A 484 27.64 -19.77 -8.42
CA LEU A 484 27.83 -20.27 -7.05
C LEU A 484 26.96 -21.52 -6.90
N GLY A 485 27.56 -22.71 -6.82
CA GLY A 485 26.82 -23.96 -6.72
C GLY A 485 27.67 -25.21 -6.61
N GLY A 486 26.99 -26.35 -6.53
CA GLY A 486 27.53 -27.70 -6.62
C GLY A 486 27.03 -28.43 -7.87
N ASN A 487 26.79 -29.73 -7.77
CA ASN A 487 26.23 -30.53 -8.88
C ASN A 487 24.70 -30.69 -8.81
N ASP A 488 24.06 -30.04 -7.83
CA ASP A 488 22.62 -30.09 -7.55
C ASP A 488 21.99 -28.72 -7.81
N ALA A 489 20.71 -28.53 -7.49
CA ALA A 489 20.04 -27.24 -7.69
C ALA A 489 20.37 -26.23 -6.57
N ASP A 490 21.10 -25.17 -6.91
CA ASP A 490 21.45 -24.05 -6.02
C ASP A 490 20.67 -22.76 -6.37
N VAL A 491 20.39 -21.92 -5.36
CA VAL A 491 19.52 -20.72 -5.50
C VAL A 491 20.04 -19.55 -4.65
N GLY A 492 20.27 -18.40 -5.29
CA GLY A 492 20.62 -17.15 -4.61
C GLY A 492 19.37 -16.40 -4.16
N LEU A 493 19.04 -16.43 -2.86
CA LEU A 493 17.80 -15.82 -2.35
C LEU A 493 17.91 -14.33 -1.98
N ALA A 494 19.09 -13.89 -1.54
CA ALA A 494 19.30 -12.55 -0.99
C ALA A 494 20.75 -12.08 -1.20
N ILE A 495 20.92 -10.81 -1.53
CA ILE A 495 22.23 -10.13 -1.54
C ILE A 495 22.15 -8.83 -0.74
N ALA A 496 23.24 -8.50 -0.07
CA ALA A 496 23.46 -7.22 0.60
C ALA A 496 24.91 -6.81 0.36
N VAL A 497 25.19 -5.50 0.39
CA VAL A 497 26.53 -4.95 0.28
C VAL A 497 26.74 -3.91 1.37
N ASP A 498 27.99 -3.75 1.83
CA ASP A 498 28.32 -2.66 2.75
C ASP A 498 28.47 -1.32 2.01
N ALA A 499 28.74 -0.24 2.77
CA ALA A 499 28.92 1.10 2.21
C ALA A 499 30.13 1.24 1.25
N THR A 500 31.02 0.24 1.21
CA THR A 500 32.19 0.16 0.31
C THR A 500 31.97 -0.77 -0.88
N GLY A 501 30.87 -1.54 -0.90
CA GLY A 501 30.60 -2.55 -1.92
C GLY A 501 31.32 -3.88 -1.67
N ALA A 502 31.65 -4.17 -0.42
CA ALA A 502 32.23 -5.45 0.04
C ALA A 502 31.18 -6.36 0.70
#